data_AF-A0A8D0GGT2-F1
#
_entry.id   AF-A0A8D0GGT2-F1
#
_cell.length_a   1.000
_cell.length_b   1.000
_cell.length_c   1.000
_cell.angle_alpha   90.00
_cell.angle_beta   90.00
_cell.angle_gamma   90.00
#
_symmetry.space_group_name_H-M   'P 1'
#
loop_
_entity.id
_entity.type
_entity.pdbx_description
1 polymer ?
#
loop_
_entity_poly.entity_id
_entity_poly.type
_entity_poly.pdbx_seq_one_letter_code
_entity_poly.pdbx_strand_id
1 'polypeptide(L)' 'MVLDSAKIMSNEITKKQQIAEKTEIKIAESREGYRPIAKHSSVLFFSIADLANIDPMYQYSLSWFVNLYINSIHDR' A
#
# COMPACT_ATOMS: atom_id res chain seq x y z
N MET A 1 36.32 -27.89 -0.47
CA MET A 1 36.36 -26.45 -0.78
C MET A 1 35.13 -25.98 -1.56
N VAL A 2 34.90 -26.41 -2.81
CA VAL A 2 33.72 -25.95 -3.59
C VAL A 2 32.39 -26.48 -3.01
N LEU A 3 32.33 -27.75 -2.60
CA LEU A 3 31.12 -28.36 -2.03
C LEU A 3 30.72 -27.75 -0.68
N ASP A 4 31.70 -27.44 0.17
CA ASP A 4 31.46 -26.79 1.47
C ASP A 4 30.90 -25.38 1.29
N SER A 5 31.48 -24.62 0.35
CA SER A 5 30.99 -23.28 -0.02
C SER A 5 29.58 -23.33 -0.60
N ALA A 6 29.28 -24.30 -1.48
CA ALA A 6 27.94 -24.50 -2.04
C ALA A 6 26.91 -24.84 -0.95
N LYS A 7 27.29 -25.65 0.05
CA LYS A 7 26.40 -25.99 1.19
C LYS A 7 26.13 -24.78 2.09
N ILE A 8 27.15 -23.97 2.38
CA ILE A 8 26.99 -22.72 3.16
C ILE A 8 26.06 -21.75 2.42
N MET A 9 26.29 -21.52 1.13
CA MET A 9 25.46 -20.65 0.30
C MET A 9 24.01 -21.13 0.21
N SER A 10 23.80 -22.44 0.02
CA SER A 10 22.45 -23.03 0.01
C SER A 10 21.71 -22.81 1.33
N ASN A 11 22.40 -22.97 2.47
CA ASN A 11 21.83 -22.70 3.79
C ASN A 11 21.49 -21.21 3.98
N GLU A 12 22.33 -20.29 3.49
CA GLU A 12 22.04 -18.86 3.53
C GLU A 12 20.84 -18.48 2.68
N ILE A 13 20.74 -19.01 1.45
CA ILE A 13 19.59 -18.79 0.57
C ILE A 13 18.31 -19.27 1.26
N THR A 14 18.34 -20.46 1.85
CA THR A 14 17.20 -21.03 2.57
C THR A 14 16.76 -20.14 3.73
N LYS A 15 17.71 -19.63 4.53
CA LYS A 15 17.41 -18.69 5.62
C LYS A 15 16.81 -17.39 5.11
N LYS A 16 17.36 -16.81 4.04
CA LYS A 16 16.83 -15.59 3.43
C LYS A 16 15.43 -15.79 2.88
N GLN A 17 15.15 -16.94 2.26
CA GLN A 17 13.81 -17.29 1.78
C GLN A 17 12.79 -17.35 2.91
N GLN A 18 13.13 -17.99 4.03
CA GLN A 18 12.24 -18.06 5.21
C GLN A 18 11.95 -16.67 5.82
N ILE A 19 12.94 -15.77 5.80
CA ILE A 19 12.75 -14.39 6.27
C ILE A 19 11.84 -13.62 5.30
N ALA A 20 12.05 -13.78 3.99
CA ALA A 20 11.24 -13.14 2.97
C ALA A 20 9.77 -13.57 3.09
N GLU A 21 9.50 -14.86 3.20
CA GLU A 21 8.14 -15.41 3.35
C GLU A 21 7.43 -14.86 4.60
N LYS A 22 8.11 -14.86 5.75
CA LYS A 22 7.54 -14.25 6.98
C LYS A 22 7.29 -12.75 6.84
N THR A 23 8.10 -12.06 6.06
CA THR A 23 7.94 -10.62 5.81
C THR A 23 6.75 -10.36 4.87
N GLU A 24 6.60 -11.17 3.82
CA GLU A 24 5.47 -11.10 2.90
C GLU A 24 4.14 -11.31 3.62
N ILE A 25 4.06 -12.28 4.53
CA ILE A 25 2.86 -12.52 5.34
C ILE A 25 2.52 -11.28 6.16
N LYS A 26 3.49 -10.69 6.88
CA LYS A 26 3.26 -9.47 7.68
C LYS A 26 2.82 -8.28 6.82
N ILE A 27 3.40 -8.12 5.63
CA ILE A 27 3.01 -7.08 4.68
C ILE A 27 1.57 -7.31 4.20
N ALA A 28 1.22 -8.55 3.87
CA ALA A 28 -0.12 -8.91 3.45
C ALA A 28 -1.16 -8.63 4.54
N GLU A 29 -0.90 -9.07 5.78
CA GLU A 29 -1.75 -8.80 6.94
C GLU A 29 -1.95 -7.29 7.16
N SER A 30 -0.86 -6.52 7.13
CA SER A 30 -0.91 -5.06 7.30
C SER A 30 -1.73 -4.41 6.17
N ARG A 31 -1.53 -4.86 4.92
CA ARG A 31 -2.27 -4.37 3.75
C ARG A 31 -3.77 -4.65 3.86
N GLU A 32 -4.16 -5.83 4.32
CA GLU A 32 -5.57 -6.15 4.52
C GLU A 32 -6.22 -5.26 5.59
N GLY A 33 -5.48 -4.87 6.63
CA GLY A 33 -5.96 -3.88 7.62
C GLY A 33 -6.33 -2.53 7.00
N TYR A 34 -5.62 -2.08 5.96
CA TYR A 34 -5.89 -0.82 5.26
C TYR A 34 -6.85 -0.95 4.06
N ARG A 35 -7.16 -2.17 3.61
CA ARG A 35 -8.02 -2.39 2.43
C ARG A 35 -9.42 -1.76 2.56
N PRO A 36 -10.13 -1.88 3.70
CA PRO A 36 -11.46 -1.29 3.84
C PRO A 36 -11.45 0.23 3.71
N ILE A 37 -10.49 0.90 4.38
CA ILE A 37 -10.38 2.36 4.33
C ILE A 37 -9.93 2.84 2.94
N ALA A 38 -9.03 2.12 2.27
CA ALA A 38 -8.63 2.43 0.90
C ALA A 38 -9.82 2.39 -0.07
N LYS A 39 -10.70 1.39 0.06
CA LYS A 39 -11.94 1.30 -0.72
C LYS A 39 -12.90 2.45 -0.41
N HIS A 40 -13.03 2.81 0.87
CA HIS A 40 -13.87 3.93 1.25
C HIS A 40 -13.36 5.25 0.64
N SER A 41 -12.07 5.53 0.78
CA SER A 41 -11.44 6.74 0.21
C SER A 41 -11.55 6.79 -1.30
N SER A 42 -11.47 5.65 -2.01
CA SER A 42 -11.66 5.63 -3.46
C SER A 42 -13.09 6.02 -3.85
N VAL A 43 -14.10 5.52 -3.13
CA VAL A 43 -15.50 5.88 -3.37
C VAL A 43 -15.71 7.40 -3.16
N LEU A 44 -15.14 7.96 -2.09
CA LEU A 44 -15.22 9.39 -1.82
C LEU A 44 -14.58 10.23 -2.94
N PHE A 45 -13.38 9.86 -3.38
CA PHE A 45 -12.70 10.57 -4.47
C PHE A 45 -13.52 10.57 -5.75
N PHE A 46 -14.02 9.40 -6.18
CA PHE A 46 -14.83 9.31 -7.40
C PHE A 46 -16.16 10.04 -7.26
N SER A 47 -16.79 10.02 -6.09
CA SER A 47 -18.01 10.80 -5.83
C SER A 47 -17.77 12.31 -6.01
N ILE A 48 -16.61 12.81 -5.58
CA ILE A 48 -16.22 14.23 -5.79
C ILE A 48 -15.90 14.49 -7.26
N ALA A 49 -15.19 13.58 -7.92
CA ALA A 49 -14.85 13.71 -9.33
C ALA A 49 -16.11 13.80 -10.22
N ASP A 50 -17.15 13.05 -9.87
CA ASP A 50 -18.43 13.05 -10.59
C ASP A 50 -19.19 14.38 -10.46
N LEU A 51 -18.89 15.24 -9.48
CA LEU A 51 -19.51 16.56 -9.34
C LEU A 51 -19.18 17.49 -10.52
N ALA A 52 -18.05 17.27 -11.19
CA ALA A 52 -17.67 18.03 -12.38
C ALA A 52 -18.67 17.84 -13.54
N ASN A 53 -19.46 16.75 -13.53
CA ASN A 53 -20.54 16.53 -14.50
C ASN A 53 -21.75 17.45 -14.27
N ILE A 54 -21.90 18.00 -13.05
CA ILE A 54 -22.97 18.95 -12.72
C ILE A 54 -22.52 20.36 -13.09
N ASP A 55 -21.33 20.76 -12.64
CA ASP A 55 -20.73 22.06 -12.97
C ASP A 55 -19.19 21.91 -13.04
N PRO A 56 -18.54 22.38 -14.12
CA PRO A 56 -17.08 22.33 -14.27
C PRO A 56 -16.29 22.98 -13.12
N MET A 57 -16.90 23.90 -12.36
CA MET A 57 -16.29 24.53 -11.20
C MET A 57 -15.97 23.54 -10.06
N TYR A 58 -16.66 22.39 -10.00
CA TYR A 58 -16.41 21.35 -9.00
C TYR A 58 -15.31 20.35 -9.40
N GLN A 59 -14.48 20.69 -10.39
CA GLN A 59 -13.36 19.83 -10.78
C GLN A 59 -12.20 19.96 -9.78
N TYR A 60 -11.97 18.90 -9.00
CA TYR A 60 -10.84 18.79 -8.08
C TYR A 60 -9.79 17.80 -8.59
N SER A 61 -8.52 18.07 -8.30
CA SER A 61 -7.42 17.16 -8.66
C SER A 61 -7.26 16.03 -7.63
N LEU A 62 -6.71 14.90 -8.07
CA LEU A 62 -6.33 13.81 -7.16
C LEU A 62 -5.35 14.30 -6.09
N SER A 63 -4.37 15.14 -6.45
CA SER A 63 -3.39 15.67 -5.51
C SER A 63 -4.04 16.48 -4.39
N TRP A 64 -5.07 17.28 -4.70
CA TRP A 64 -5.83 18.02 -3.69
C TRP A 64 -6.52 17.06 -2.70
N PHE A 65 -7.19 16.03 -3.21
CA PHE A 65 -7.86 15.03 -2.38
C PHE A 65 -6.88 14.27 -1.48
N VAL A 66 -5.73 13.85 -2.04
CA VAL A 66 -4.68 13.16 -1.28
C VAL A 66 -4.14 14.06 -0.15
N ASN A 67 -3.87 15.34 -0.44
CA ASN A 67 -3.42 16.28 0.59
C ASN A 67 -4.47 16.46 1.70
N LEU A 68 -5.74 16.60 1.33
CA LEU A 68 -6.84 16.68 2.31
C LEU A 68 -6.92 15.43 3.18
N TYR A 69 -6.84 14.24 2.57
CA TYR A 69 -6.86 12.97 3.27
C TYR A 69 -5.67 12.83 4.23
N ILE A 70 -4.46 13.17 3.78
CA ILE A 70 -3.26 13.17 4.62
C ILE A 70 -3.41 14.13 5.79
N ASN A 71 -3.93 15.35 5.57
CA ASN A 71 -4.18 16.31 6.64
C ASN A 71 -5.15 15.74 7.68
N SER A 72 -6.23 15.09 7.25
CA SER A 72 -7.23 14.49 8.15
C SER A 72 -6.66 13.37 9.07
N ILE A 73 -5.56 12.73 8.68
CA ILE A 73 -4.86 11.74 9.50
C ILE A 73 -3.98 12.41 10.56
N HIS A 74 -3.38 13.56 10.21
CA HIS A 74 -2.46 14.30 11.07
C HIS A 74 -3.16 15.22 12.08
N ASP A 75 -4.41 15.62 11.82
CA ASP A 75 -5.16 16.61 12.62
C ASP A 75 -5.74 16.03 13.94
N ARG A 76 -4.93 15.22 14.66
CA ARG A 76 -5.27 14.66 15.98
C ARG A 76 -4.65 15.44 17.13
#